data_AF-A0A656GFG5-F1
#
_entry.id   AF-A0A656GFG5-F1
#
_cell.length_a   1.000
_cell.length_b   1.000
_cell.length_c   1.000
_cell.angle_alpha   90.00
_cell.angle_beta   90.00
_cell.angle_gamma   90.00
#
_symmetry.space_group_name_H-M   'P 1'
#
loop_
_entity.id
_entity.type
_entity.pdbx_description
1 polymer ?
#
loop_
_entity_poly.entity_id
_entity_poly.type
_entity_poly.pdbx_seq_one_letter_code
_entity_poly.pdbx_strand_id
1 'polypeptide(L)'
;MRKSKRLGAVRYSFKPVASGALCALSFTFGCSAYADYVEQGKPGDAASWRSAEFQSDWGLGRIQADQAYAAGITGAGVKIGALDSGFDPSHPEATPSRYHAVTATGTYVDGSPFSITGAINPNNDTHGTHVTGTMGAA
;
A
#
# COMPACT_ATOMS: atom_id res chain seq x y z
N MET A 1 -65.68 54.40 -0.45
CA MET A 1 -64.85 53.73 0.58
C MET A 1 -65.14 52.22 0.56
N ARG A 2 -64.26 51.39 0.01
CA ARG A 2 -64.35 49.92 0.10
C ARG A 2 -62.97 49.37 0.48
N LYS A 3 -62.92 48.69 1.63
CA LYS A 3 -61.71 48.08 2.23
C LYS A 3 -61.34 46.81 1.45
N SER A 4 -60.09 46.71 1.01
CA SER A 4 -59.50 45.49 0.44
C SER A 4 -58.92 44.62 1.57
N LYS A 5 -59.37 43.37 1.70
CA LYS A 5 -58.78 42.36 2.60
C LYS A 5 -57.78 41.53 1.78
N ARG A 6 -56.53 41.44 2.25
CA ARG A 6 -55.53 40.50 1.70
C ARG A 6 -55.80 39.10 2.23
N LEU A 7 -55.93 38.13 1.32
CA LEU A 7 -55.96 36.70 1.64
C LEU A 7 -54.53 36.16 1.61
N GLY A 8 -54.07 35.55 2.71
CA GLY A 8 -52.78 34.87 2.80
C GLY A 8 -52.84 33.48 2.18
N ALA A 9 -51.85 33.12 1.38
CA ALA A 9 -51.73 31.78 0.79
C ALA A 9 -51.03 30.82 1.75
N VAL A 10 -51.65 29.67 2.01
CA VAL A 10 -51.08 28.55 2.78
C VAL A 10 -50.11 27.78 1.87
N ARG A 11 -48.87 27.56 2.33
CA ARG A 11 -47.88 26.73 1.62
C ARG A 11 -47.87 25.32 2.24
N TYR A 12 -48.19 24.30 1.44
CA TYR A 12 -47.99 22.90 1.81
C TYR A 12 -46.62 22.43 1.30
N SER A 13 -45.83 21.83 2.18
CA SER A 13 -44.50 21.28 1.87
C SER A 13 -44.61 19.77 1.65
N PHE A 14 -44.37 19.30 0.43
CA PHE A 14 -44.16 17.88 0.14
C PHE A 14 -42.67 17.53 0.26
N LYS A 15 -42.33 16.50 1.05
CA LYS A 15 -40.98 15.94 1.10
C LYS A 15 -40.89 14.75 0.11
N PRO A 16 -39.85 14.63 -0.72
CA PRO A 16 -39.67 13.44 -1.56
C PRO A 16 -39.07 12.29 -0.73
N VAL A 17 -39.58 11.08 -0.97
CA VAL A 17 -39.06 9.81 -0.43
C VAL A 17 -37.88 9.36 -1.29
N ALA A 18 -36.79 8.95 -0.66
CA ALA A 18 -35.57 8.49 -1.31
C ALA A 18 -35.77 7.15 -2.05
N SER A 19 -35.40 7.11 -3.33
CA SER A 19 -35.29 5.87 -4.12
C SER A 19 -33.99 5.15 -3.78
N GLY A 20 -34.10 3.85 -3.49
CA GLY A 20 -32.99 2.96 -3.16
C GLY A 20 -32.05 2.70 -4.34
N ALA A 21 -30.76 2.53 -4.02
CA ALA A 21 -29.73 2.11 -4.96
C ALA A 21 -29.59 0.58 -4.95
N LEU A 22 -29.65 -0.02 -6.14
CA LEU A 22 -29.43 -1.44 -6.40
C LEU A 22 -27.93 -1.66 -6.64
N CYS A 23 -27.22 -2.33 -5.73
CA CYS A 23 -25.82 -2.73 -5.95
C CYS A 23 -25.75 -4.00 -6.79
N ALA A 24 -25.22 -3.89 -8.01
CA ALA A 24 -24.83 -5.05 -8.82
C ALA A 24 -23.40 -5.49 -8.44
N LEU A 25 -23.24 -6.70 -7.88
CA LEU A 25 -21.93 -7.30 -7.66
C LEU A 25 -21.37 -7.81 -9.00
N SER A 26 -20.29 -7.19 -9.45
CA SER A 26 -19.48 -7.71 -10.56
C SER A 26 -18.41 -8.64 -10.00
N PHE A 27 -18.40 -9.91 -10.42
CA PHE A 27 -17.28 -10.82 -10.16
C PHE A 27 -16.11 -10.42 -11.07
N THR A 28 -15.10 -9.76 -10.50
CA THR A 28 -13.81 -9.56 -11.19
C THR A 28 -12.94 -10.79 -10.96
N PHE A 29 -12.48 -11.41 -12.04
CA PHE A 29 -11.35 -12.33 -11.97
C PHE A 29 -10.13 -11.52 -11.50
N GLY A 30 -9.56 -11.89 -10.36
CA GLY A 30 -8.43 -11.20 -9.75
C GLY A 30 -7.16 -11.34 -10.58
N CYS A 31 -6.87 -10.32 -11.38
CA CYS A 31 -5.49 -10.01 -11.72
C CYS A 31 -4.94 -9.20 -10.55
N SER A 32 -3.91 -9.68 -9.84
CA SER A 32 -3.18 -8.84 -8.90
C SER A 32 -2.55 -7.70 -9.70
N ALA A 33 -3.18 -6.53 -9.65
CA ALA A 33 -2.54 -5.31 -10.09
C ALA A 33 -1.45 -5.01 -9.07
N TYR A 34 -0.20 -4.95 -9.53
CA TYR A 34 0.87 -4.38 -8.73
C TYR A 34 0.53 -2.92 -8.45
N ALA A 35 0.70 -2.48 -7.20
CA ALA A 35 0.53 -1.09 -6.85
C ALA A 35 1.76 -0.33 -7.35
N ASP A 36 1.60 0.43 -8.43
CA ASP A 36 2.67 1.33 -8.85
C ASP A 36 2.72 2.50 -7.85
N TYR A 37 3.84 2.57 -7.12
CA TYR A 37 4.14 3.71 -6.26
C TYR A 37 4.07 5.02 -7.06
N VAL A 38 3.28 5.98 -6.59
CA VAL A 38 3.26 7.34 -7.14
C VAL A 38 3.94 8.26 -6.15
N GLU A 39 5.10 8.80 -6.55
CA GLU A 39 5.85 9.76 -5.75
C GLU A 39 5.04 11.05 -5.54
N GLN A 40 4.77 11.37 -4.28
CA GLN A 40 4.01 12.57 -3.87
C GLN A 40 4.92 13.66 -3.29
N GLY A 41 6.13 13.28 -2.89
CA GLY A 41 7.14 14.15 -2.31
C GLY A 41 7.70 15.15 -3.32
N LYS A 42 8.08 16.31 -2.80
CA LYS A 42 8.73 17.39 -3.52
C LYS A 42 10.19 17.46 -3.09
N PRO A 43 11.15 17.48 -4.04
CA PRO A 43 12.55 17.71 -3.72
C PRO A 43 12.75 19.00 -2.92
N GLY A 44 13.60 18.95 -1.91
CA GLY A 44 13.90 20.07 -1.00
C GLY A 44 12.83 20.39 0.06
N ASP A 45 11.67 19.73 0.03
CA ASP A 45 10.59 19.95 1.00
C ASP A 45 10.28 18.68 1.78
N ALA A 46 10.97 18.47 2.91
CA ALA A 46 10.76 17.29 3.76
C ALA A 46 9.32 17.12 4.26
N ALA A 47 8.56 18.20 4.44
CA ALA A 47 7.19 18.09 4.91
C ALA A 47 6.29 17.40 3.88
N SER A 48 6.60 17.54 2.58
CA SER A 48 5.85 16.89 1.50
C SER A 48 5.99 15.36 1.46
N TRP A 49 6.97 14.79 2.17
CA TRP A 49 7.22 13.34 2.25
C TRP A 49 6.48 12.64 3.39
N ARG A 50 5.79 13.40 4.24
CA ARG A 50 5.10 12.88 5.44
C ARG A 50 3.66 12.47 5.12
N SER A 51 3.51 11.54 4.17
CA SER A 51 2.22 10.94 3.81
C SER A 51 1.52 10.27 5.01
N ALA A 52 0.25 9.89 4.84
CA ALA A 52 -0.46 9.15 5.89
C ALA A 52 0.24 7.81 6.23
N GLU A 53 0.79 7.15 5.22
CA GLU A 53 1.57 5.92 5.38
C GLU A 53 2.88 6.17 6.12
N PHE A 54 3.64 7.22 5.74
CA PHE A 54 4.85 7.63 6.46
C PHE A 54 4.57 7.86 7.95
N GLN A 55 3.44 8.51 8.26
CA GLN A 55 3.04 8.81 9.64
C GLN A 55 2.58 7.57 10.41
N SER A 56 2.24 6.48 9.72
CA SER A 56 1.87 5.21 10.34
C SER A 56 3.09 4.44 10.87
N ASP A 57 4.31 4.78 10.41
CA ASP A 57 5.56 4.22 10.94
C ASP A 57 6.35 5.30 11.69
N TRP A 58 6.36 5.19 13.02
CA TRP A 58 7.07 6.12 13.89
C TRP A 58 8.59 6.13 13.66
N GLY A 59 9.15 5.01 13.17
CA GLY A 59 10.57 4.83 12.93
C GLY A 59 11.09 5.74 11.83
N LEU A 60 10.30 5.96 10.76
CA LEU A 60 10.68 6.79 9.62
C LEU A 60 10.99 8.23 10.02
N GLY A 61 10.11 8.82 10.85
CA GLY A 61 10.35 10.15 11.42
C GLY A 61 11.54 10.18 12.37
N ARG A 62 11.77 9.11 13.14
CA ARG A 62 12.89 9.02 14.09
C ARG A 62 14.25 8.96 13.40
N ILE A 63 14.34 8.31 12.24
CA ILE A 63 15.57 8.23 11.43
C ILE A 63 15.70 9.38 10.41
N GLN A 64 14.78 10.35 10.43
CA GLN A 64 14.75 11.50 9.51
C GLN A 64 14.70 11.09 8.03
N ALA A 65 13.95 10.03 7.70
CA ALA A 65 13.81 9.55 6.33
C ALA A 65 13.22 10.62 5.39
N ASP A 66 12.32 11.46 5.89
CA ASP A 66 11.75 12.61 5.17
C ASP A 66 12.81 13.60 4.68
N GLN A 67 13.87 13.82 5.47
CA GLN A 67 14.99 14.67 5.09
C GLN A 67 15.83 14.02 3.98
N ALA A 68 16.08 12.72 4.08
CA ALA A 68 16.80 11.96 3.06
C ALA A 68 16.05 11.98 1.71
N TYR A 69 14.74 11.72 1.74
CA TYR A 69 13.90 11.75 0.54
C TYR A 69 13.84 13.15 -0.09
N ALA A 70 13.70 14.21 0.72
CA ALA A 70 13.77 15.58 0.22
C ALA A 70 15.12 15.91 -0.43
N ALA A 71 16.21 15.29 0.02
CA ALA A 71 17.54 15.40 -0.61
C ALA A 71 17.71 14.48 -1.84
N GLY A 72 16.69 13.72 -2.23
CA GLY A 72 16.73 12.76 -3.34
C GLY A 72 17.44 11.44 -3.00
N ILE A 73 17.68 11.15 -1.72
CA ILE A 73 18.34 9.95 -1.25
C ILE A 73 17.28 8.90 -0.92
N THR A 74 16.98 8.02 -1.89
CA THR A 74 15.89 7.04 -1.80
C THR A 74 16.36 5.59 -1.72
N GLY A 75 17.68 5.34 -1.81
CA GLY A 75 18.24 3.99 -1.94
C GLY A 75 18.14 3.40 -3.35
N ALA A 76 17.66 4.16 -4.35
CA ALA A 76 17.60 3.72 -5.73
C ALA A 76 18.97 3.21 -6.23
N GLY A 77 19.00 2.00 -6.78
CA GLY A 77 20.21 1.33 -7.27
C GLY A 77 21.00 0.55 -6.21
N VAL A 78 20.66 0.65 -4.92
CA VAL A 78 21.26 -0.16 -3.86
C VAL A 78 20.57 -1.52 -3.81
N LYS A 79 21.36 -2.61 -3.87
CA LYS A 79 20.85 -3.98 -3.74
C LYS A 79 21.01 -4.43 -2.29
N ILE A 80 19.94 -4.96 -1.70
CA ILE A 80 19.94 -5.49 -0.34
C ILE A 80 19.46 -6.94 -0.38
N GLY A 81 20.16 -7.83 0.31
CA GLY A 81 19.74 -9.22 0.49
C GLY A 81 19.06 -9.38 1.84
N ALA A 82 17.83 -9.92 1.85
CA ALA A 82 17.11 -10.30 3.05
C ALA A 82 17.20 -11.82 3.23
N LEU A 83 17.82 -12.26 4.34
CA LEU A 83 17.82 -13.66 4.73
C LEU A 83 16.82 -13.83 5.88
N ASP A 84 15.65 -14.37 5.55
CA ASP A 84 14.52 -14.51 6.47
C ASP A 84 13.72 -15.79 6.15
N SER A 85 12.52 -15.96 6.71
CA SER A 85 11.65 -17.11 6.49
C SER A 85 11.16 -17.22 5.04
N GLY A 86 11.10 -16.09 4.32
CA GLY A 86 10.69 -15.95 2.93
C GLY A 86 9.75 -14.75 2.77
N PHE A 87 9.66 -14.15 1.57
CA PHE A 87 8.71 -13.07 1.30
C PHE A 87 7.62 -13.51 0.33
N ASP A 88 6.45 -12.88 0.40
CA ASP A 88 5.34 -13.10 -0.52
C ASP A 88 5.57 -12.36 -1.86
N PRO A 89 5.91 -13.05 -2.96
CA PRO A 89 6.14 -12.41 -4.25
C PRO A 89 4.85 -12.01 -4.96
N SER A 90 3.68 -12.41 -4.42
CA SER A 90 2.37 -12.03 -4.93
C SER A 90 1.81 -10.76 -4.29
N HIS A 91 2.49 -10.22 -3.27
CA HIS A 91 2.10 -8.95 -2.65
C HIS A 91 2.14 -7.81 -3.70
N PRO A 92 1.10 -6.95 -3.79
CA PRO A 92 1.03 -5.89 -4.80
C PRO A 92 2.21 -4.91 -4.79
N GLU A 93 2.87 -4.74 -3.64
CA GLU A 93 4.04 -3.85 -3.48
C GLU A 93 5.38 -4.58 -3.72
N ALA A 94 5.35 -5.92 -3.82
CA ALA A 94 6.52 -6.75 -4.08
C ALA A 94 6.71 -7.00 -5.58
N THR A 95 6.80 -5.91 -6.36
CA THR A 95 6.87 -6.01 -7.82
C THR A 95 8.13 -6.77 -8.27
N PRO A 96 8.08 -7.62 -9.32
CA PRO A 96 9.24 -8.39 -9.78
C PRO A 96 10.44 -7.56 -10.26
N SER A 97 10.22 -6.27 -10.56
CA SER A 97 11.29 -5.34 -10.92
C SER A 97 12.10 -4.85 -9.71
N ARG A 98 11.54 -4.94 -8.49
CA ARG A 98 12.16 -4.54 -7.22
C ARG A 98 12.54 -5.72 -6.36
N TYR A 99 11.66 -6.72 -6.28
CA TYR A 99 11.83 -7.91 -5.46
C TYR A 99 12.05 -9.15 -6.32
N HIS A 100 13.04 -9.96 -5.94
CA HIS A 100 13.30 -11.23 -6.59
C HIS A 100 13.61 -12.28 -5.54
N ALA A 101 12.88 -13.39 -5.57
CA ALA A 101 13.20 -14.55 -4.75
C ALA A 101 14.49 -15.20 -5.24
N VAL A 102 15.42 -15.43 -4.32
CA VAL A 102 16.65 -16.17 -4.58
C VAL A 102 16.49 -17.56 -4.01
N THR A 103 16.70 -18.59 -4.82
CA THR A 103 16.73 -19.98 -4.36
C THR A 103 18.17 -20.38 -4.04
N ALA A 104 18.45 -20.66 -2.78
CA ALA A 104 19.71 -21.23 -2.35
C ALA A 104 19.67 -22.76 -2.55
N THR A 105 20.62 -23.30 -3.31
CA THR A 105 20.76 -24.74 -3.54
C THR A 105 22.15 -25.21 -3.15
N GLY A 106 22.28 -26.49 -2.80
CA GLY A 106 23.57 -27.06 -2.45
C GLY A 106 23.46 -28.43 -1.82
N THR A 107 24.47 -28.78 -1.04
CA THR A 107 24.56 -30.06 -0.34
C THR A 107 25.00 -29.79 1.09
N TYR A 108 24.29 -30.37 2.06
CA TYR A 108 24.68 -30.34 3.46
C TYR A 108 25.95 -31.17 3.70
N VAL A 109 26.53 -31.04 4.90
CA VAL A 109 27.76 -31.75 5.28
C VAL A 109 27.57 -33.28 5.24
N ASP A 110 26.35 -33.76 5.47
CA ASP A 110 26.00 -35.18 5.41
C ASP A 110 25.78 -35.71 3.97
N GLY A 111 25.98 -34.86 2.96
CA GLY A 111 25.79 -35.21 1.55
C GLY A 111 24.35 -35.09 1.05
N SER A 112 23.38 -34.72 1.90
CA SER A 112 21.99 -34.53 1.47
C SER A 112 21.83 -33.21 0.70
N PRO A 113 21.08 -33.18 -0.43
CA PRO A 113 20.87 -31.96 -1.18
C PRO A 113 19.88 -31.03 -0.48
N PHE A 114 20.03 -29.72 -0.69
CA PHE A 114 19.03 -28.73 -0.31
C PHE A 114 18.68 -27.79 -1.46
N SER A 115 17.45 -27.28 -1.41
CA SER A 115 16.93 -26.25 -2.31
C SER A 115 15.89 -25.44 -1.56
N ILE A 116 16.29 -24.27 -1.07
CA ILE A 116 15.46 -23.39 -0.23
C ILE A 116 15.16 -22.12 -1.02
N THR A 117 13.89 -21.89 -1.30
CA THR A 117 13.42 -20.67 -1.98
C THR A 117 13.34 -19.50 -1.00
N GLY A 118 13.66 -18.29 -1.46
CA GLY A 118 13.40 -17.04 -0.75
C GLY A 118 11.92 -16.60 -0.79
N ALA A 119 11.05 -17.32 -1.50
CA ALA A 119 9.62 -17.08 -1.51
C ALA A 119 8.90 -17.78 -0.34
N ILE A 120 7.84 -17.16 0.16
CA ILE A 120 6.93 -17.76 1.15
C ILE A 120 6.35 -19.08 0.61
N ASN A 121 6.21 -20.08 1.48
CA ASN A 121 5.69 -21.42 1.18
C ASN A 121 5.09 -22.06 2.46
N PRO A 122 4.42 -23.22 2.39
CA PRO A 122 3.74 -23.80 3.56
C PRO A 122 4.62 -24.13 4.78
N ASN A 123 5.96 -24.07 4.65
CA ASN A 123 6.90 -24.36 5.74
C ASN A 123 7.45 -23.09 6.43
N ASN A 124 6.99 -21.90 6.05
CA ASN A 124 7.40 -20.63 6.65
C ASN A 124 6.19 -19.71 6.92
N ASP A 125 6.46 -18.49 7.39
CA ASP A 125 5.45 -17.53 7.86
C ASP A 125 5.60 -16.17 7.17
N THR A 126 4.81 -15.19 7.61
CA THR A 126 4.78 -13.84 7.03
C THR A 126 5.91 -12.92 7.52
N HIS A 127 6.86 -13.41 8.34
CA HIS A 127 7.90 -12.58 8.94
C HIS A 127 8.79 -11.94 7.86
N GLY A 128 9.26 -12.73 6.88
CA GLY A 128 10.11 -12.21 5.82
C GLY A 128 9.41 -11.17 4.94
N THR A 129 8.11 -11.34 4.64
CA THR A 129 7.32 -10.31 3.94
C THR A 129 7.34 -8.99 4.70
N HIS A 130 7.10 -9.01 6.02
CA HIS A 130 7.12 -7.81 6.85
C HIS A 130 8.51 -7.15 6.85
N VAL A 131 9.57 -7.93 7.05
CA VAL A 131 10.96 -7.43 7.02
C VAL A 131 11.29 -6.78 5.68
N THR A 132 10.96 -7.46 4.56
CA THR A 132 11.19 -6.91 3.22
C THR A 132 10.38 -5.63 2.97
N GLY A 133 9.13 -5.56 3.47
CA GLY A 133 8.32 -4.34 3.41
C GLY A 133 8.96 -3.17 4.14
N THR A 134 9.54 -3.39 5.33
CA THR A 134 10.29 -2.35 6.05
C THR A 134 11.52 -1.87 5.27
N MET A 135 12.15 -2.73 4.48
CA MET A 135 13.33 -2.38 3.67
C MET A 135 12.97 -1.55 2.43
N GLY A 136 11.77 -1.71 1.88
CA GLY A 136 11.37 -0.98 0.69
C GLY A 136 10.00 -1.33 0.16
N ALA A 137 8.93 -1.11 0.92
CA ALA A 137 7.56 -1.05 0.40
C ALA A 137 7.45 -0.11 -0.84
N ALA A 138 6.41 -0.28 -1.67
CA ALA A 138 6.13 0.54 -2.86
C ALA A 138 4.66 0.93 -2.85
#